data_AF-A0A820RG09-F1
#
_entry.id   AF-A0A820RG09-F1
#
_cell.length_a   1.000
_cell.length_b   1.000
_cell.length_c   1.000
_cell.angle_alpha   90.00
_cell.angle_beta   90.00
_cell.angle_gamma   90.00
#
_symmetry.space_group_name_H-M   'P 1'
#
loop_
_entity.id
_entity.type
_entity.pdbx_description
1 polymer ?
#
loop_
_entity_poly.entity_id
_entity_poly.type
_entity_poly.pdbx_seq_one_letter_code
_entity_poly.pdbx_strand_id
1 'polypeptide(L)'
;TTGVIRKVKYDSKPNFFVGFATPIDHGVPLSQFYRADTFNDLKTIYDTNEIAPLLNVHMLQTIPTEDDAPCIPGPLLLSAYGVDNKITATNVLNRWMYIFQHCFEKNVRIICFSTDADRRYASAMQLASGFFASLSNLQLDMHQHAFRIDLPKHWT
;
A
#
# COMPACT_ATOMS: atom_id res chain seq x y z
N THR A 1 -17.93 -12.52 8.61
CA THR A 1 -17.38 -12.29 7.26
C THR A 1 -17.30 -10.80 7.01
N THR A 2 -16.09 -10.24 6.91
CA THR A 2 -15.90 -8.83 6.56
C THR A 2 -15.98 -8.73 5.03
N GLY A 3 -17.17 -8.47 4.50
CA GLY A 3 -17.42 -8.32 3.07
C GLY A 3 -17.40 -6.84 2.67
N VAL A 4 -16.76 -6.52 1.56
CA VAL A 4 -16.86 -5.18 0.96
C VAL A 4 -18.25 -5.06 0.35
N ILE A 5 -19.06 -4.12 0.85
CA ILE A 5 -20.36 -3.82 0.25
C ILE A 5 -20.09 -3.08 -1.06
N ARG A 6 -20.48 -3.70 -2.18
CA ARG A 6 -20.39 -3.09 -3.52
C ARG A 6 -21.41 -1.97 -3.61
N LYS A 7 -20.96 -0.73 -3.39
CA LYS A 7 -21.81 0.45 -3.45
C LYS A 7 -21.03 1.60 -4.09
N VAL A 8 -21.64 2.21 -5.09
CA VAL A 8 -21.20 3.49 -5.64
C VAL A 8 -21.84 4.60 -4.81
N LYS A 9 -21.05 5.59 -4.42
CA LYS A 9 -21.50 6.78 -3.72
C LYS A 9 -20.96 8.01 -4.43
N TYR A 10 -21.84 8.94 -4.74
CA TYR A 10 -21.45 10.28 -5.15
C TYR A 10 -21.18 11.13 -3.89
N ASP A 11 -20.02 11.79 -3.83
CA ASP A 11 -19.73 12.81 -2.83
C ASP A 11 -19.89 14.21 -3.46
N SER A 12 -20.92 14.93 -3.02
CA SER A 12 -21.28 16.24 -3.55
C SER A 12 -20.38 17.38 -3.06
N LYS A 13 -19.56 17.17 -2.04
CA LYS A 13 -18.62 18.20 -1.57
C LYS A 13 -17.44 18.37 -2.54
N PRO A 14 -16.70 17.30 -2.87
CA PRO A 14 -15.62 17.35 -3.86
C PRO A 14 -16.06 16.99 -5.29
N ASN A 15 -17.35 16.74 -5.52
CA ASN A 15 -17.94 16.37 -6.82
C ASN A 15 -17.29 15.16 -7.50
N PHE A 16 -17.14 14.03 -6.78
CA PHE A 16 -16.63 12.81 -7.39
C PHE A 16 -17.32 11.54 -6.88
N PHE A 17 -17.22 10.47 -7.66
CA PHE A 17 -17.72 9.15 -7.28
C PHE A 17 -16.69 8.29 -6.55
N VAL A 18 -17.15 7.61 -5.52
CA VAL A 18 -16.44 6.54 -4.80
C VAL A 18 -17.11 5.21 -5.10
N GLY A 19 -16.33 4.14 -5.26
CA GLY A 19 -16.84 2.77 -5.39
C GLY A 19 -16.66 2.14 -6.77
N PHE A 20 -16.16 2.90 -7.76
CA PHE A 20 -15.68 2.35 -9.03
C PHE A 20 -14.24 1.86 -8.93
N ALA A 21 -13.83 1.00 -9.86
CA ALA A 21 -12.45 0.54 -9.96
C ALA A 21 -11.52 1.72 -10.30
N THR A 22 -10.68 2.13 -9.34
CA THR A 22 -9.85 3.33 -9.50
C THR A 22 -8.73 3.06 -10.50
N PRO A 23 -8.56 3.89 -11.54
CA PRO A 23 -7.43 3.77 -12.45
C PRO A 23 -6.12 3.95 -11.71
N ILE A 24 -5.10 3.23 -12.17
CA ILE A 24 -3.81 3.14 -11.52
C ILE A 24 -2.76 3.65 -12.50
N ASP A 25 -1.96 4.60 -12.06
CA ASP A 25 -0.80 5.11 -12.80
C ASP A 25 0.48 4.66 -12.11
N HIS A 26 1.36 3.96 -12.83
CA HIS A 26 2.60 3.39 -12.28
C HIS A 26 2.40 2.64 -10.94
N GLY A 27 1.28 1.93 -10.78
CA GLY A 27 0.97 1.23 -9.53
C GLY A 27 0.26 2.04 -8.46
N VAL A 28 0.23 3.37 -8.57
CA VAL A 28 -0.41 4.27 -7.60
C VAL A 28 -1.84 4.60 -8.06
N PRO A 29 -2.86 4.51 -7.17
CA PRO A 29 -4.22 4.89 -7.53
C PRO A 29 -4.32 6.40 -7.81
N LEU A 30 -5.03 6.77 -8.87
CA LEU A 30 -5.29 8.18 -9.18
C LEU A 30 -6.38 8.73 -8.24
N SER A 31 -6.01 9.77 -7.48
CA SER A 31 -6.94 10.42 -6.56
C SER A 31 -8.02 11.19 -7.32
N GLN A 32 -9.28 11.07 -6.87
CA GLN A 32 -10.42 11.85 -7.40
C GLN A 32 -10.63 11.70 -8.93
N PHE A 33 -10.29 10.54 -9.50
CA PHE A 33 -10.38 10.30 -10.94
C PHE A 33 -11.80 10.50 -11.50
N TYR A 34 -12.82 10.05 -10.76
CA TYR A 34 -14.23 10.11 -11.17
C TYR A 34 -14.91 11.41 -10.81
N ARG A 35 -14.28 12.53 -11.14
CA ARG A 35 -14.81 13.86 -10.91
C ARG A 35 -15.89 14.17 -11.96
N ALA A 36 -17.03 14.69 -11.49
CA ALA A 36 -18.16 15.05 -12.33
C ALA A 36 -18.41 16.56 -12.21
N ASP A 37 -17.80 17.35 -13.08
CA ASP A 37 -17.96 18.80 -13.08
C ASP A 37 -19.26 19.24 -13.80
N THR A 38 -19.83 18.36 -14.63
CA THR A 38 -21.13 18.56 -15.29
C THR A 38 -22.11 17.43 -15.02
N PHE A 39 -23.41 17.68 -15.25
CA PHE A 39 -24.44 16.64 -15.18
C PHE A 39 -24.21 15.51 -16.20
N ASN A 40 -23.68 15.84 -17.37
CA ASN A 40 -23.34 14.84 -18.37
C ASN A 40 -22.19 13.95 -17.89
N ASP A 41 -21.16 14.52 -17.24
CA ASP A 41 -20.10 13.71 -16.63
C ASP A 41 -20.66 12.78 -15.56
N LEU A 42 -21.59 13.27 -14.73
CA LEU A 42 -22.23 12.48 -13.69
C LEU A 42 -22.91 11.24 -14.28
N LYS A 43 -23.71 11.44 -15.33
CA LYS A 43 -24.40 10.36 -16.02
C LYS A 43 -23.42 9.41 -16.73
N THR A 44 -22.51 9.95 -17.52
CA THR A 44 -21.53 9.17 -18.27
C THR A 44 -20.67 8.32 -17.34
N ILE A 45 -20.12 8.89 -16.27
CA ILE A 45 -19.29 8.15 -15.32
C ILE A 45 -20.10 7.01 -14.69
N TYR A 46 -21.34 7.27 -14.29
CA TYR A 46 -22.18 6.25 -13.66
C TYR A 46 -22.55 5.12 -14.61
N ASP A 47 -22.90 5.43 -15.85
CA ASP A 47 -23.40 4.45 -16.83
C ASP A 47 -22.27 3.62 -17.46
N THR A 48 -21.04 4.14 -17.54
CA THR A 48 -19.93 3.47 -18.26
C THR A 48 -18.94 2.72 -17.37
N ASN A 49 -18.91 2.99 -16.07
CA ASN A 49 -17.87 2.42 -15.18
C ASN A 49 -18.38 1.25 -14.36
N GLU A 50 -17.51 0.25 -14.20
CA GLU A 50 -17.80 -0.93 -13.39
C GLU A 50 -17.58 -0.64 -11.91
N ILE A 51 -18.55 -1.05 -11.10
CA ILE A 51 -18.43 -1.05 -9.63
C ILE A 51 -17.26 -1.95 -9.26
N ALA A 52 -16.37 -1.45 -8.40
CA ALA A 52 -15.18 -2.19 -8.00
C ALA A 52 -15.56 -3.56 -7.39
N PRO A 53 -15.13 -4.68 -7.97
CA PRO A 53 -15.44 -6.00 -7.45
C PRO A 53 -14.66 -6.32 -6.17
N LEU A 54 -13.52 -5.65 -5.97
CA LEU A 54 -12.55 -5.87 -4.90
C LEU A 54 -12.08 -4.54 -4.32
N LEU A 55 -11.63 -4.57 -3.06
CA LEU A 55 -10.99 -3.45 -2.39
C LEU A 55 -9.53 -3.80 -2.13
N ASN A 56 -8.62 -2.93 -2.54
CA ASN A 56 -7.22 -3.03 -2.16
C ASN A 56 -6.92 -2.11 -0.99
N VAL A 57 -6.25 -2.62 0.05
CA VAL A 57 -5.99 -1.91 1.30
C VAL A 57 -4.50 -1.98 1.62
N HIS A 58 -3.88 -0.84 1.88
CA HIS A 58 -2.51 -0.73 2.35
C HIS A 58 -2.51 -0.10 3.74
N MET A 59 -1.82 -0.77 4.67
CA MET A 59 -1.70 -0.33 6.05
C MET A 59 -0.23 -0.23 6.44
N LEU A 60 0.09 0.69 7.35
CA LEU A 60 1.38 0.78 8.01
C LEU A 60 1.22 0.26 9.44
N GLN A 61 2.00 -0.75 9.79
CA GLN A 61 2.10 -1.26 11.16
C GLN A 61 3.44 -0.81 11.74
N THR A 62 3.39 -0.10 12.86
CA THR A 62 4.61 0.25 13.61
C THR A 62 5.15 -0.99 14.30
N ILE A 63 6.46 -1.15 14.28
CA ILE A 63 7.18 -2.19 15.03
C ILE A 63 7.69 -1.52 16.32
N PRO A 64 7.39 -2.08 17.50
CA PRO A 64 7.94 -1.56 18.75
C PRO A 64 9.47 -1.67 18.74
N THR A 65 10.15 -0.63 19.18
CA THR A 65 11.62 -0.55 19.21
C THR A 65 12.23 -0.94 20.55
N GLU A 66 11.41 -1.09 21.61
CA GLU A 66 11.86 -1.49 22.95
C GLU A 66 10.85 -2.46 23.60
N ASP A 67 11.36 -3.33 24.48
CA ASP A 67 10.62 -4.37 25.20
C ASP A 67 9.52 -3.83 26.14
N ASP A 68 9.46 -2.52 26.36
CA ASP A 68 8.57 -1.87 27.35
C ASP A 68 7.51 -0.93 26.75
N ALA A 69 7.24 -0.92 25.44
CA ALA A 69 6.13 -0.14 24.91
C ALA A 69 4.79 -0.84 25.24
N PRO A 70 3.98 -0.37 26.22
CA PRO A 70 2.78 -1.07 26.66
C PRO A 70 1.62 -1.01 25.65
N CYS A 71 1.81 -0.30 24.53
CA CYS A 71 0.81 -0.11 23.52
C CYS A 71 1.49 0.00 22.15
N ILE A 72 1.45 -1.07 21.36
CA ILE A 72 1.79 -1.00 19.94
C ILE A 72 0.65 -0.22 19.27
N PRO A 73 0.94 0.92 18.59
CA PRO A 73 -0.07 1.62 17.82
C PRO A 73 -0.77 0.67 16.86
N GLY A 74 -2.09 0.78 16.78
CA GLY A 74 -2.87 0.06 15.79
C GLY A 74 -2.42 0.42 14.37
N PRO A 75 -2.70 -0.45 13.38
CA PRO A 75 -2.32 -0.21 11.99
C PRO A 75 -2.95 1.09 11.47
N LEU A 76 -2.15 1.88 10.78
CA LEU A 76 -2.59 3.12 10.14
C LEU A 76 -2.97 2.82 8.70
N LEU A 77 -4.18 3.20 8.29
CA LEU A 77 -4.61 3.09 6.91
C LEU A 77 -3.85 4.10 6.05
N LEU A 78 -3.01 3.61 5.13
CA LEU A 78 -2.30 4.45 4.17
C LEU A 78 -3.16 4.75 2.94
N SER A 79 -3.86 3.73 2.45
CA SER A 79 -4.63 3.82 1.21
C SER A 79 -5.67 2.70 1.15
N ALA A 80 -6.88 3.03 0.68
CA ALA A 80 -7.89 2.05 0.29
C ALA A 80 -8.58 2.50 -1.00
N TYR A 81 -8.66 1.62 -2.00
CA TYR A 81 -9.30 1.93 -3.28
C TYR A 81 -9.86 0.68 -3.97
N GLY A 82 -10.88 0.89 -4.80
CA GLY A 82 -11.52 -0.18 -5.56
C GLY A 82 -10.66 -0.65 -6.73
N VAL A 83 -10.63 -1.96 -6.99
CA VAL A 83 -9.81 -2.57 -8.06
C VAL A 83 -10.58 -3.64 -8.82
N ASP A 84 -10.28 -3.80 -10.11
CA ASP A 84 -10.91 -4.75 -11.04
C ASP A 84 -10.02 -5.97 -11.36
N ASN A 85 -9.10 -6.30 -10.45
CA ASN A 85 -8.17 -7.42 -10.55
C ASN A 85 -7.15 -7.34 -11.72
N LYS A 86 -7.08 -6.22 -12.45
CA LYS A 86 -6.14 -6.04 -13.59
C LYS A 86 -4.74 -5.58 -13.20
N ILE A 87 -4.47 -5.43 -11.91
CA ILE A 87 -3.13 -5.05 -11.39
C ILE A 87 -2.09 -6.08 -11.82
N THR A 88 -0.95 -5.63 -12.34
CA THR A 88 0.20 -6.48 -12.66
C THR A 88 1.24 -6.49 -11.54
N ALA A 89 2.16 -7.46 -11.57
CA ALA A 89 3.29 -7.50 -10.64
C ALA A 89 4.17 -6.23 -10.72
N THR A 90 4.38 -5.69 -11.91
CA THR A 90 5.13 -4.43 -12.11
C THR A 90 4.40 -3.24 -11.48
N ASN A 91 3.06 -3.19 -11.57
CA ASN A 91 2.29 -2.16 -10.87
C ASN A 91 2.44 -2.29 -9.34
N VAL A 92 2.44 -3.51 -8.80
CA VAL A 92 2.70 -3.72 -7.36
C VAL A 92 4.10 -3.23 -6.98
N LEU A 93 5.12 -3.58 -7.75
CA LEU A 93 6.50 -3.18 -7.49
C LEU A 93 6.67 -1.65 -7.51
N ASN A 94 6.17 -0.98 -8.56
CA ASN A 94 6.25 0.48 -8.67
C ASN A 94 5.51 1.16 -7.51
N ARG A 95 4.38 0.60 -7.06
CA ARG A 95 3.67 1.09 -5.88
C ARG A 95 4.51 0.97 -4.61
N TRP A 96 5.16 -0.17 -4.39
CA TRP A 96 6.03 -0.36 -3.23
C TRP A 96 7.20 0.62 -3.23
N MET A 97 7.82 0.85 -4.40
CA MET A 97 8.89 1.85 -4.53
C MET A 97 8.37 3.26 -4.23
N TYR A 98 7.20 3.62 -4.75
CA TYR A 98 6.55 4.90 -4.46
C TYR A 98 6.30 5.08 -2.96
N ILE A 99 5.70 4.07 -2.30
CA ILE A 99 5.42 4.09 -0.85
C ILE A 99 6.73 4.20 -0.06
N PHE A 100 7.72 3.39 -0.41
CA PHE A 100 9.04 3.40 0.24
C PHE A 100 9.69 4.77 0.16
N GLN A 101 9.76 5.36 -1.03
CA GLN A 101 10.37 6.68 -1.23
C GLN A 101 9.65 7.78 -0.44
N HIS A 102 8.31 7.84 -0.52
CA HIS A 102 7.54 8.87 0.19
C HIS A 102 7.60 8.73 1.71
N CYS A 103 7.67 7.50 2.23
CA CYS A 103 7.90 7.26 3.65
C CYS A 103 9.32 7.70 4.04
N PHE A 104 10.32 7.35 3.23
CA PHE A 104 11.72 7.71 3.47
C PHE A 104 11.91 9.23 3.54
N GLU A 105 11.32 9.99 2.61
CA GLU A 105 11.34 11.46 2.59
C GLU A 105 10.70 12.09 3.83
N LYS A 106 9.77 11.38 4.49
CA LYS A 106 9.12 11.79 5.73
C LYS A 106 9.78 11.25 7.00
N ASN A 107 11.00 10.72 6.89
CA ASN A 107 11.73 10.06 7.98
C ASN A 107 10.99 8.85 8.58
N VAL A 108 10.10 8.21 7.81
CA VAL A 108 9.49 6.93 8.17
C VAL A 108 10.28 5.82 7.48
N ARG A 109 10.88 4.94 8.27
CA ARG A 109 11.67 3.81 7.76
C ARG A 109 10.78 2.58 7.59
N ILE A 110 10.61 2.14 6.34
CA ILE A 110 9.95 0.86 6.05
C ILE A 110 10.99 -0.25 6.15
N ILE A 111 10.76 -1.20 7.06
CA ILE A 111 11.65 -2.35 7.27
C ILE A 111 11.29 -3.49 6.32
N CYS A 112 10.00 -3.75 6.11
CA CYS A 112 9.52 -4.80 5.23
C CYS A 112 8.15 -4.47 4.63
N PHE A 113 7.83 -5.13 3.51
CA PHE A 113 6.49 -5.20 2.96
C PHE A 113 5.90 -6.59 3.26
N SER A 114 4.64 -6.62 3.68
CA SER A 114 3.87 -7.84 3.89
C SER A 114 2.61 -7.81 3.02
N THR A 115 2.22 -8.96 2.48
CA THR A 115 1.13 -9.07 1.50
C THR A 115 0.46 -10.44 1.60
N ASP A 116 -0.70 -10.58 0.97
CA ASP A 116 -1.39 -11.85 0.86
C ASP A 116 -0.69 -12.76 -0.16
N ALA A 117 -1.06 -14.05 -0.15
CA ALA A 117 -0.45 -15.05 -1.04
C ALA A 117 -0.96 -14.95 -2.50
N ASP A 118 -1.41 -13.78 -2.95
CA ASP A 118 -1.83 -13.57 -4.32
C ASP A 118 -0.63 -13.61 -5.28
N ARG A 119 -0.81 -14.29 -6.41
CA ARG A 119 0.26 -14.55 -7.39
C ARG A 119 0.96 -13.27 -7.87
N ARG A 120 0.26 -12.15 -8.00
CA ARG A 120 0.83 -10.89 -8.49
C ARG A 120 1.76 -10.27 -7.47
N TYR A 121 1.37 -10.32 -6.21
CA TYR A 121 2.19 -9.87 -5.10
C TYR A 121 3.38 -10.80 -4.87
N ALA A 122 3.19 -12.12 -4.95
CA ALA A 122 4.29 -13.09 -4.91
C ALA A 122 5.31 -12.88 -6.05
N SER A 123 4.82 -12.60 -7.26
CA SER A 123 5.70 -12.28 -8.41
C SER A 123 6.44 -10.96 -8.18
N ALA A 124 5.77 -9.94 -7.63
CA ALA A 124 6.41 -8.67 -7.27
C ALA A 124 7.45 -8.85 -6.17
N MET A 125 7.19 -9.69 -5.15
CA MET A 125 8.18 -10.06 -4.14
C MET A 125 9.41 -10.71 -4.78
N GLN A 126 9.22 -11.67 -5.69
CA GLN A 126 10.33 -12.33 -6.37
C GLN A 126 11.20 -11.33 -7.16
N LEU A 127 10.58 -10.41 -7.90
CA LEU A 127 11.28 -9.35 -8.62
C LEU A 127 12.01 -8.41 -7.65
N ALA A 128 11.33 -8.03 -6.55
CA ALA A 128 11.88 -7.17 -5.52
C ALA A 128 13.00 -7.84 -4.72
N SER A 129 12.98 -9.16 -4.53
CA SER A 129 14.05 -9.89 -3.84
C SER A 129 15.39 -9.70 -4.55
N GLY A 130 15.41 -9.68 -5.89
CA GLY A 130 16.63 -9.35 -6.63
C GLY A 130 17.11 -7.91 -6.38
N PHE A 131 16.18 -6.95 -6.23
CA PHE A 131 16.48 -5.54 -5.97
C PHE A 131 16.90 -5.29 -4.51
N PHE A 132 16.13 -5.74 -3.52
CA PHE A 132 16.45 -5.60 -2.09
C PHE A 132 17.59 -6.53 -1.63
N ALA A 133 17.90 -7.61 -2.35
CA ALA A 133 19.10 -8.40 -2.08
C ALA A 133 20.36 -7.80 -2.71
N SER A 134 20.26 -7.13 -3.87
CA SER A 134 21.39 -6.47 -4.52
C SER A 134 21.70 -5.09 -3.91
N LEU A 135 20.66 -4.36 -3.50
CA LEU A 135 20.72 -3.26 -2.55
C LEU A 135 20.47 -3.85 -1.18
N SER A 136 21.41 -4.64 -0.65
CA SER A 136 21.33 -5.08 0.74
C SER A 136 21.05 -3.83 1.57
N ASN A 137 19.86 -3.76 2.16
CA ASN A 137 19.47 -2.67 3.04
C ASN A 137 20.66 -2.40 3.97
N LEU A 138 21.05 -1.11 4.00
CA LEU A 138 21.94 -0.45 4.94
C LEU A 138 22.70 -1.42 5.86
N GLN A 139 24.03 -1.31 5.87
CA GLN A 139 24.82 -1.70 7.04
C GLN A 139 24.17 -1.10 8.30
N LEU A 140 23.29 -1.87 8.94
CA LEU A 140 22.55 -1.49 10.14
C LEU A 140 23.57 -1.12 11.20
N ASP A 141 24.72 -1.81 11.21
CA ASP A 141 25.92 -1.57 11.99
C ASP A 141 26.58 -0.18 11.80
N MET A 142 26.29 0.55 10.73
CA MET A 142 26.87 1.88 10.48
C MET A 142 25.95 3.06 10.82
N HIS A 143 24.70 2.82 11.24
CA HIS A 143 23.80 3.90 11.68
C HIS A 143 23.89 4.09 13.20
N GLN A 144 23.91 5.34 13.68
CA GLN A 144 24.06 5.67 15.12
C GLN A 144 22.97 5.10 16.05
N HIS A 145 21.95 4.42 15.51
CA HIS A 145 20.83 3.82 16.23
C HIS A 145 20.68 2.31 15.99
N ALA A 146 21.75 1.63 15.57
CA ALA A 146 21.77 0.19 15.36
C ALA A 146 21.56 -0.58 16.67
N PHE A 147 20.50 -1.39 16.74
CA PHE A 147 20.27 -2.31 17.85
C PHE A 147 21.20 -3.52 17.70
N ARG A 148 22.20 -3.63 18.59
CA ARG A 148 23.17 -4.73 18.62
C ARG A 148 22.72 -5.76 19.64
N ILE A 149 22.40 -6.97 19.19
CA ILE A 149 22.12 -8.12 20.07
C ILE A 149 23.39 -8.96 20.16
N ASP A 150 24.05 -8.93 21.31
CA ASP A 150 25.16 -9.84 21.60
C ASP A 150 24.60 -11.16 22.12
N LEU A 151 24.61 -12.19 21.26
CA LEU A 151 24.19 -13.53 21.66
C LEU A 151 25.24 -14.19 22.56
N PRO A 152 24.86 -14.76 23.71
CA PRO A 152 25.80 -15.47 24.57
C PRO A 152 26.40 -16.70 23.87
N LYS A 153 27.73 -16.85 23.94
CA LYS A 153 28.48 -17.93 23.28
C LYS A 153 28.06 -19.36 23.66
N HIS A 154 27.23 -19.54 24.69
CA HIS A 154 26.75 -20.83 25.13
C HIS A 154 25.45 -21.27 24.43
N TRP A 155 24.95 -20.49 23.46
CA TRP A 155 23.76 -20.80 22.64
C TRP A 155 24.13 -21.43 21.28
N THR A 156 25.40 -21.77 21.05
CA THR A 156 25.88 -22.56 19.91
C THR A 156 26.56 -23.82 20.38
#